data_AF-A0A9D6E913-F1
#
_entry.id   AF-A0A9D6E913-F1
#
_cell.length_a   1.000
_cell.length_b   1.000
_cell.length_c   1.000
_cell.angle_alpha   90.00
_cell.angle_beta   90.00
_cell.angle_gamma   90.00
#
_symmetry.space_group_name_H-M   'P 1'
#
loop_
_entity.id
_entity.type
_entity.pdbx_description
1 polymer ?
#
loop_
_entity_poly.entity_id
_entity_poly.type
_entity_poly.pdbx_seq_one_letter_code
_entity_poly.pdbx_strand_id
1 'polypeptide(L)'
;MAPGARVRPVLLLAISLAGLRDGHLGIWAALGQVWPEAAEQRCWNHRIVNVLAQVPKKVQAEARALLKQIPYAPTQAEAERRRDAFAKR
;
A
#
# COMPACT_ATOMS: atom_id res chain seq x y z
N MET A 1 -26.96 9.34 12.71
CA MET A 1 -25.95 8.42 13.28
C MET A 1 -26.13 7.06 12.61
N ALA A 2 -25.45 6.82 11.47
CA ALA A 2 -25.59 5.55 10.74
C ALA A 2 -24.64 4.49 11.34
N PRO A 3 -25.09 3.24 11.54
CA PRO A 3 -24.33 2.22 12.24
C PRO A 3 -23.21 1.67 11.37
N GLY A 4 -22.00 1.64 11.92
CA GLY A 4 -20.99 0.62 11.63
C GLY A 4 -20.69 0.31 10.16
N ALA A 5 -20.29 1.30 9.37
CA ALA A 5 -19.61 1.03 8.11
C ALA A 5 -18.25 0.38 8.43
N ARG A 6 -18.24 -0.95 8.53
CA ARG A 6 -17.03 -1.76 8.59
C ARG A 6 -16.29 -1.49 7.27
N VAL A 7 -15.39 -0.52 7.28
CA VAL A 7 -14.47 -0.22 6.18
C VAL A 7 -13.67 -1.49 5.92
N ARG A 8 -14.15 -2.34 5.01
CA ARG A 8 -13.33 -3.41 4.46
C ARG A 8 -12.27 -2.67 3.66
N PRO A 9 -10.99 -2.71 4.04
CA PRO A 9 -9.95 -2.17 3.20
C PRO A 9 -10.13 -2.82 1.83
N VAL A 10 -10.14 -2.02 0.77
CA VAL A 10 -10.33 -2.45 -0.63
C VAL A 10 -9.46 -3.65 -1.01
N LEU A 11 -8.41 -3.91 -0.24
CA LEU A 11 -7.40 -4.91 -0.52
C LEU A 11 -7.12 -5.88 0.65
N LEU A 12 -8.03 -6.07 1.62
CA LEU A 12 -7.82 -7.12 2.63
C LEU A 12 -8.28 -8.52 2.18
N LEU A 13 -8.95 -8.62 1.02
CA LEU A 13 -9.53 -9.88 0.50
C LEU A 13 -8.69 -10.62 -0.54
N ALA A 14 -7.54 -10.09 -0.95
CA ALA A 14 -6.69 -10.68 -1.99
C ALA A 14 -5.35 -11.23 -1.46
N ILE A 15 -5.27 -11.58 -0.17
CA ILE A 15 -4.05 -12.12 0.46
C ILE A 15 -3.87 -13.61 0.17
N SER A 16 -4.93 -14.31 -0.26
CA SER A 16 -4.89 -15.79 -0.37
C SER A 16 -3.86 -16.34 -1.37
N LEU A 17 -3.35 -15.52 -2.31
CA LEU A 17 -2.30 -15.93 -3.25
C LEU A 17 -1.25 -14.83 -3.54
N ALA A 18 -1.28 -13.67 -2.89
CA ALA A 18 -0.32 -12.59 -3.19
C ALA A 18 0.90 -12.63 -2.27
N GLY A 19 2.10 -12.73 -2.85
CA GLY A 19 3.34 -12.55 -2.09
C GLY A 19 3.54 -11.08 -1.71
N LEU A 20 3.91 -10.78 -0.46
CA LEU A 20 4.19 -9.42 0.02
C LEU A 20 5.70 -9.21 0.19
N ARG A 21 6.38 -8.52 -0.73
CA ARG A 21 7.84 -8.31 -0.66
C ARG A 21 8.26 -6.92 -1.14
N ASP A 22 9.43 -6.45 -0.71
CA ASP A 22 9.96 -5.12 -1.04
C ASP A 22 10.80 -5.10 -2.34
N GLY A 23 10.43 -5.92 -3.34
CA GLY A 23 11.10 -5.91 -4.65
C GLY A 23 12.38 -6.73 -4.79
N HIS A 24 12.70 -7.62 -3.84
CA HIS A 24 13.89 -8.47 -3.93
C HIS A 24 13.74 -9.54 -5.03
N LEU A 25 14.39 -9.32 -6.18
CA LEU A 25 14.29 -10.14 -7.40
C LEU A 25 14.47 -11.64 -7.17
N GLY A 26 15.47 -12.03 -6.38
CA GLY A 26 15.75 -13.44 -6.11
C GLY A 26 14.60 -14.17 -5.43
N ILE A 27 13.80 -13.44 -4.63
CA ILE A 27 12.68 -14.07 -3.95
C ILE A 27 11.41 -14.04 -4.81
N TRP A 28 11.25 -13.06 -5.71
CA TRP A 28 10.22 -13.14 -6.74
C TRP A 28 10.46 -14.32 -7.70
N ALA A 29 11.71 -14.55 -8.09
CA ALA A 29 12.07 -15.71 -8.90
C ALA A 29 11.74 -17.03 -8.18
N ALA A 30 12.10 -17.15 -6.90
CA ALA A 30 11.78 -18.33 -6.09
C ALA A 30 10.26 -18.51 -5.89
N LEU A 31 9.52 -17.41 -5.66
CA LEU A 31 8.07 -17.46 -5.47
C LEU A 31 7.37 -17.94 -6.74
N GLY A 32 7.78 -17.44 -7.91
CA GLY A 32 7.24 -17.85 -9.21
C GLY A 32 7.55 -19.30 -9.58
N GLN A 33 8.57 -19.91 -8.98
CA GLN A 33 8.85 -21.34 -9.14
C GLN A 33 7.94 -22.23 -8.28
N VAL A 34 7.58 -21.78 -7.08
CA VAL A 34 6.79 -22.59 -6.12
C VAL A 34 5.29 -22.33 -6.26
N TRP A 35 4.89 -21.10 -6.57
CA TRP A 35 3.51 -20.67 -6.75
C TRP A 35 3.39 -19.76 -7.99
N PRO A 36 3.32 -20.33 -9.20
CA PRO A 36 3.21 -19.56 -10.45
C PRO A 36 1.97 -18.65 -10.52
N GLU A 37 0.91 -19.01 -9.81
CA GLU A 37 -0.34 -18.25 -9.74
C GLU A 37 -0.27 -17.09 -8.74
N ALA A 38 0.82 -16.99 -7.95
CA ALA A 38 0.97 -15.96 -6.95
C ALA A 38 1.23 -14.60 -7.59
N ALA A 39 0.36 -13.63 -7.30
CA ALA A 39 0.54 -12.27 -7.80
C ALA A 39 1.63 -11.52 -7.02
N GLU A 40 2.43 -10.72 -7.73
CA GLU A 40 3.39 -9.80 -7.11
C GLU A 40 2.64 -8.68 -6.37
N GLN A 41 2.87 -8.53 -5.07
CA GLN A 41 2.42 -7.36 -4.31
C GLN A 41 3.58 -6.77 -3.50
N ARG A 42 3.70 -5.45 -3.57
CA ARG A 42 4.63 -4.71 -2.71
C ARG A 42 3.94 -4.30 -1.42
N CYS A 43 4.66 -4.47 -0.32
CA CYS A 43 4.18 -4.03 0.98
C CYS A 43 4.00 -2.50 1.00
N TRP A 44 2.77 -2.04 1.26
CA TRP A 44 2.47 -0.61 1.36
C TRP A 44 3.27 0.07 2.49
N ASN A 45 3.59 -0.62 3.59
CA ASN A 45 4.43 -0.06 4.64
C ASN A 45 5.83 0.29 4.12
N HIS A 46 6.48 -0.62 3.39
CA HIS A 46 7.78 -0.34 2.77
C HIS A 46 7.67 0.79 1.74
N ARG A 47 6.60 0.83 0.94
CA ARG A 47 6.35 1.94 0.01
C ARG A 47 6.26 3.29 0.71
N ILE A 48 5.56 3.36 1.85
CA ILE A 48 5.45 4.58 2.67
C ILE A 48 6.82 4.96 3.23
N VAL A 49 7.58 4.00 3.77
CA VAL A 49 8.94 4.26 4.28
C VAL A 49 9.85 4.80 3.19
N ASN A 50 9.81 4.23 1.99
CA ASN A 50 10.61 4.67 0.84
C ASN A 50 10.26 6.09 0.40
N VAL A 51 8.97 6.47 0.41
CA VAL A 51 8.56 7.86 0.13
C VAL A 51 9.03 8.81 1.24
N LEU A 52 8.90 8.42 2.51
CA LEU A 52 9.32 9.25 3.65
C LEU A 52 10.83 9.51 3.68
N ALA A 53 11.63 8.57 3.17
CA ALA A 53 13.07 8.76 3.03
C ALA A 53 13.44 9.91 2.07
N GLN A 54 12.54 10.27 1.15
CA GLN A 54 12.76 11.30 0.12
C GLN A 54 12.21 12.69 0.48
N VAL A 55 11.58 12.85 1.66
CA VAL A 55 11.02 14.14 2.09
C VAL A 55 11.71 14.68 3.34
N PRO A 56 11.75 16.01 3.56
CA PRO A 56 12.38 16.61 4.73
C PRO A 56 11.83 16.06 6.05
N LYS A 57 12.70 15.78 7.03
CA LYS A 57 12.32 15.22 8.34
C LYS A 57 11.18 15.98 9.03
N LYS A 58 11.15 17.31 8.88
CA LYS A 58 10.12 18.19 9.46
C LYS A 58 8.70 17.87 8.99
N VAL A 59 8.53 17.39 7.75
CA VAL A 59 7.21 17.09 7.16
C VAL A 59 6.86 15.59 7.21
N GLN A 60 7.78 14.72 7.65
CA GLN A 60 7.56 13.27 7.62
C GLN A 60 6.38 12.81 8.49
N ALA A 61 6.10 13.48 9.61
CA ALA A 61 4.96 13.11 10.47
C ALA A 61 3.62 13.34 9.76
N GLU A 62 3.44 14.51 9.14
CA GLU A 62 2.26 14.84 8.35
C GLU A 62 2.16 13.93 7.12
N ALA A 63 3.27 13.79 6.37
CA ALA A 63 3.31 12.95 5.19
C ALA A 63 2.95 11.50 5.51
N ARG A 64 3.44 10.95 6.63
CA ARG A 64 3.10 9.61 7.09
C ARG A 64 1.61 9.48 7.40
N ALA A 65 1.00 10.48 8.02
CA ALA A 65 -0.42 10.46 8.34
C ALA A 65 -1.28 10.40 7.07
N LEU A 66 -0.93 11.18 6.04
CA LEU A 66 -1.62 11.20 4.74
C LEU A 66 -1.39 9.90 3.97
N LEU A 67 -0.13 9.45 3.85
CA LEU A 67 0.23 8.25 3.11
C LEU A 67 -0.43 6.98 3.67
N LYS A 68 -0.57 6.88 5.01
CA LYS A 68 -1.28 5.76 5.65
C LYS A 68 -2.75 5.70 5.24
N GLN A 69 -3.40 6.80 4.86
CA GLN A 69 -4.82 6.79 4.49
C GLN A 69 -5.08 6.22 3.09
N ILE A 70 -4.06 6.14 2.24
CA ILE A 70 -4.17 5.64 0.86
C ILE A 70 -4.53 4.13 0.82
N PRO A 71 -3.75 3.21 1.42
CA PRO A 71 -4.06 1.77 1.35
C PRO A 71 -5.34 1.38 2.09
N TYR A 72 -5.82 2.19 3.03
CA TYR A 72 -7.07 1.97 3.76
C TYR A 72 -8.27 2.72 3.16
N ALA A 73 -8.14 3.29 1.96
CA ALA A 73 -9.26 3.91 1.28
C ALA A 73 -10.39 2.89 0.99
N PRO A 74 -11.67 3.31 1.01
CA PRO A 74 -12.82 2.44 0.78
C PRO A 74 -13.03 2.02 -0.67
N THR A 75 -12.42 2.71 -1.64
CA THR A 75 -12.39 2.32 -3.06
C THR A 75 -11.02 2.58 -3.67
N GLN A 76 -10.69 1.88 -4.77
CA GLN A 76 -9.48 2.18 -5.54
C GLN A 76 -9.48 3.63 -6.04
N ALA A 77 -10.60 4.12 -6.55
CA ALA A 77 -10.74 5.51 -6.99
C ALA A 77 -10.45 6.51 -5.85
N GLU A 78 -10.87 6.21 -4.62
CA GLU A 78 -10.54 7.03 -3.45
C GLU A 78 -9.06 6.94 -3.06
N ALA A 79 -8.43 5.77 -3.19
CA ALA A 79 -6.99 5.61 -3.00
C ALA A 79 -6.20 6.46 -4.01
N GLU A 80 -6.60 6.43 -5.28
CA GLU A 80 -5.98 7.19 -6.37
C GLU A 80 -6.15 8.70 -6.16
N ARG A 81 -7.36 9.16 -5.79
CA ARG A 81 -7.59 10.56 -5.42
C ARG A 81 -6.67 11.03 -4.28
N ARG A 82 -6.53 10.23 -3.21
CA ARG A 82 -5.66 10.55 -2.07
C ARG A 82 -4.19 10.56 -2.47
N ARG A 83 -3.76 9.63 -3.31
CA ARG A 83 -2.40 9.60 -3.89
C ARG A 83 -2.12 10.88 -4.68
N ASP A 84 -3.03 11.26 -5.56
CA ASP A 84 -2.85 12.43 -6.43
C ASP A 84 -2.90 13.73 -5.64
N ALA A 85 -3.72 13.81 -4.59
CA ALA A 85 -3.73 14.93 -3.66
C ALA A 85 -2.41 15.03 -2.86
N PHE A 86 -1.84 13.91 -2.44
CA PHE A 86 -0.54 13.88 -1.76
C PHE A 86 0.60 14.32 -2.69
N ALA A 87 0.61 13.85 -3.95
CA ALA A 87 1.67 14.15 -4.92
C ALA A 87 1.73 15.62 -5.37
N LYS A 88 0.66 16.40 -5.12
CA LYS A 88 0.57 17.84 -5.47
C LYS A 88 1.05 18.79 -4.36
N ARG A 89 1.46 18.25 -3.21
CA ARG A 89 1.98 19.04 -2.06
C ARG A 89 3.49 19.23 -2.19
#